data_AF-A0A4V1TT59-F1
#
_entry.id   AF-A0A4V1TT59-F1
#
_cell.length_a   1.000
_cell.length_b   1.000
_cell.length_c   1.000
_cell.angle_alpha   90.00
_cell.angle_beta   90.00
_cell.angle_gamma   90.00
#
_symmetry.space_group_name_H-M   'P 1'
#
loop_
_entity.id
_entity.type
_entity.pdbx_description
1 polymer ?
#
loop_
_entity_poly.entity_id
_entity_poly.type
_entity_poly.pdbx_seq_one_letter_code
_entity_poly.pdbx_strand_id
1 'polypeptide(L)' 'RKAFMKDCLSVSKQEKQQNKMKTCNADAGTKALKGDERKAYMKECLKNG' A
#
# COMPACT_ATOMS: atom_id res chain seq x y z
N ARG A 1 -25.52 10.40 11.30
CA ARG A 1 -24.08 10.79 11.29
C ARG A 1 -23.15 9.56 11.43
N LYS A 2 -23.25 8.54 10.56
CA LYS A 2 -22.32 7.39 10.53
C LYS A 2 -21.21 7.51 9.46
N ALA A 3 -21.37 8.40 8.48
CA ALA A 3 -20.38 8.62 7.42
C ALA A 3 -19.22 9.53 7.85
N PHE A 4 -19.48 10.55 8.67
CA PHE A 4 -18.46 11.55 9.06
C PHE A 4 -17.34 10.97 9.97
N MET A 5 -17.67 10.06 10.89
CA MET A 5 -16.67 9.40 11.75
C MET A 5 -15.83 8.34 11.02
N LYS A 6 -16.25 7.86 9.85
CA LYS A 6 -15.50 6.87 9.07
C LYS A 6 -14.29 7.51 8.36
N ASP A 7 -14.40 8.77 7.99
CA ASP A 7 -13.33 9.54 7.35
C ASP A 7 -12.14 9.80 8.32
N CYS A 8 -12.44 10.09 9.58
CA CYS A 8 -11.43 10.32 10.62
C CYS A 8 -10.66 9.03 11.00
N LEU A 9 -11.31 7.86 10.95
CA LEU A 9 -10.68 6.55 11.20
C LEU A 9 -9.95 5.98 9.96
N SER A 10 -10.28 6.46 8.75
CA SER A 10 -9.58 6.04 7.52
C SER A 10 -8.24 6.73 7.30
N VAL A 11 -7.99 7.90 7.90
CA VAL A 11 -6.68 8.58 7.84
C VAL A 11 -5.58 7.67 8.43
N SER A 12 -5.84 7.04 9.57
CA SER A 12 -4.87 6.14 10.22
C SER A 12 -4.61 4.86 9.40
N LYS A 13 -5.59 4.39 8.63
CA LYS A 13 -5.44 3.23 7.73
C LYS A 13 -4.76 3.65 6.42
N GLN A 14 -4.99 4.86 5.93
CA GLN A 14 -4.30 5.45 4.78
C GLN A 14 -2.82 5.70 5.08
N GLU A 15 -2.45 6.22 6.25
CA GLU A 15 -1.04 6.38 6.63
C GLU A 15 -0.30 5.04 6.66
N LYS A 16 -0.93 4.00 7.24
CA LYS A 16 -0.38 2.63 7.22
C LYS A 16 -0.24 2.11 5.79
N GLN A 17 -1.24 2.34 4.94
CA GLN A 17 -1.20 1.94 3.52
C GLN A 17 -0.12 2.71 2.73
N GLN A 18 0.07 4.00 3.01
CA GLN A 18 1.09 4.85 2.37
C GLN A 18 2.50 4.42 2.76
N ASN A 19 2.74 4.17 4.05
CA ASN A 19 4.04 3.66 4.52
C ASN A 19 4.33 2.30 3.91
N LYS A 20 3.33 1.42 3.86
CA LYS A 20 3.45 0.11 3.20
C LYS A 20 3.77 0.24 1.71
N MET A 21 3.11 1.15 0.99
CA MET A 21 3.38 1.39 -0.42
C MET A 21 4.81 1.90 -0.66
N LYS A 22 5.37 2.72 0.22
CA LYS A 22 6.77 3.15 0.14
C LYS A 22 7.72 1.95 0.28
N THR A 23 7.51 1.11 1.29
CA THR A 23 8.31 -0.12 1.50
C THR A 23 8.21 -1.06 0.29
N CYS A 24 7.00 -1.35 -0.20
CA CYS A 24 6.81 -2.21 -1.36
C CYS A 24 7.54 -1.66 -2.61
N ASN A 25 7.56 -0.35 -2.82
CA ASN A 25 8.27 0.25 -3.96
C ASN A 25 9.80 0.16 -3.82
N ALA A 26 10.32 0.37 -2.61
CA ALA A 26 11.75 0.21 -2.34
C ALA A 26 12.19 -1.24 -2.58
N ASP A 27 11.45 -2.21 -2.04
CA ASP A 27 11.74 -3.63 -2.23
C ASP A 27 11.65 -4.06 -3.69
N ALA A 28 10.66 -3.56 -4.44
CA ALA A 28 10.55 -3.84 -5.87
C ALA A 28 11.77 -3.31 -6.64
N GLY A 29 12.32 -2.16 -6.24
CA GLY A 29 13.56 -1.60 -6.79
C GLY A 29 14.78 -2.45 -6.45
N THR A 30 14.94 -2.86 -5.19
CA THR A 30 16.03 -3.73 -4.74
C THR A 30 15.99 -5.11 -5.41
N LYS A 31 14.79 -5.66 -5.62
CA LYS A 31 14.56 -6.91 -6.36
C LYS A 31 14.66 -6.74 -7.88
N ALA A 32 14.94 -5.52 -8.36
CA ALA A 32 14.98 -5.14 -9.77
C ALA A 32 13.73 -5.56 -10.58
N LEU A 33 12.57 -5.64 -9.92
CA LEU A 33 11.32 -6.05 -10.55
C LEU A 33 10.84 -4.97 -11.53
N LYS A 34 10.47 -5.39 -12.75
CA LYS A 34 10.00 -4.50 -13.81
C LYS A 34 8.74 -5.05 -14.46
N GLY A 35 8.05 -4.21 -15.23
CA GLY A 35 6.87 -4.61 -15.98
C GLY A 35 5.81 -5.28 -15.10
N ASP A 36 5.36 -6.45 -15.53
CA ASP A 36 4.28 -7.17 -14.87
C ASP A 36 4.71 -7.86 -13.57
N GLU A 37 5.99 -8.20 -13.41
CA GLU A 37 6.53 -8.75 -12.16
C GLU A 37 6.42 -7.74 -11.02
N ARG A 38 6.74 -6.47 -11.30
CA ARG A 38 6.56 -5.39 -10.31
C ARG A 38 5.09 -5.20 -9.94
N LYS A 39 4.18 -5.28 -10.91
CA LYS A 39 2.73 -5.12 -10.66
C LYS A 39 2.19 -6.26 -9.80
N ALA A 40 2.59 -7.50 -10.11
CA ALA A 40 2.21 -8.68 -9.34
C ALA A 40 2.72 -8.57 -7.90
N TYR A 41 4.01 -8.25 -7.73
CA TYR A 41 4.61 -8.01 -6.42
C TYR A 41 3.91 -6.90 -5.65
N MET A 42 3.59 -5.77 -6.29
CA MET A 42 2.92 -4.66 -5.62
C MET A 42 1.50 -5.05 -5.15
N LYS A 43 0.76 -5.82 -5.96
CA LYS A 43 -0.56 -6.34 -5.60
C LYS A 43 -0.50 -7.30 -4.41
N GLU A 44 0.52 -8.15 -4.37
CA GLU A 44 0.76 -9.08 -3.26
C GLU A 44 1.20 -8.33 -2.00
N CYS A 45 2.18 -7.44 -2.12
CA CYS A 45 2.72 -6.65 -1.04
C CYS A 45 1.64 -5.75 -0.39
N LEU A 46 0.70 -5.21 -1.17
CA LEU A 46 -0.36 -4.34 -0.66
C LEU A 46 -1.64 -5.07 -0.19
N LYS A 47 -1.77 -6.38 -0.40
CA LYS A 47 -3.00 -7.15 -0.11
C LYS A 47 -3.32 -7.29 1.38
N ASN A 48 -2.32 -7.18 2.27
CA ASN A 48 -2.50 -7.34 3.72
C ASN A 48 -2.63 -5.97 4.42
N GLY A 49 -3.82 -5.37 4.46
CA GLY A 49 -4.06 -4.03 5.02
C GLY A 49 -5.15 -3.96 6.09
#